data_AF-A0A242W9N0-F1
#
_entry.id   AF-A0A242W9N0-F1
#
_cell.length_a   1.000
_cell.length_b   1.000
_cell.length_c   1.000
_cell.angle_alpha   90.00
_cell.angle_beta   90.00
_cell.angle_gamma   90.00
#
_symmetry.space_group_name_H-M   'P 1'
#
loop_
_entity.id
_entity.type
_entity.pdbx_description
1 polymer ?
#
loop_
_entity_poly.entity_id
_entity_poly.type
_entity_poly.pdbx_seq_one_letter_code
_entity_poly.pdbx_strand_id
1 'polypeptide(L)'
;MSVSVKGNEQLTSLLNDWYRSMLSQQVVKATNLKKKIDEKITKLSIESNQERQDQNLLLYYSLLEFRYTVLTDSLGIQQNSFDAISDYDMPTDHFLRFYYHFFKSIHSTFISSFTEAEEHYKLAEKILVNIPDEIEHAEFYYRIATFYHHTYNMLAAIEYANKSRAIFSKYEGYEVKTAFCNSLLGGCCIYLKQYEQAEEYLHCAFELLQKNKEEDSLLYVKSTMGWLYSDQSMSTLAIRHLSEVTEKIPTHFKAIFLQAKEHYKLGEQSASSKLIDRGLQICRGIHNEEYTHHFSILKR
;
A
#
# COMPACT_ATOMS: atom_id res chain seq x y z
N MET A 1 6.40 -12.87 -38.71
CA MET A 1 6.28 -12.02 -37.50
C MET A 1 6.99 -10.70 -37.78
N SER A 2 6.24 -9.58 -37.82
CA SER A 2 6.79 -8.25 -38.12
C SER A 2 7.58 -7.69 -36.93
N VAL A 3 8.46 -6.72 -37.19
CA VAL A 3 9.32 -6.07 -36.17
C VAL A 3 8.48 -5.40 -35.07
N SER A 4 7.30 -4.85 -35.42
CA SER A 4 6.34 -4.25 -34.46
C SER A 4 5.79 -5.28 -33.46
N VAL A 5 5.33 -6.44 -33.92
CA VAL A 5 4.80 -7.51 -33.04
C VAL A 5 5.86 -7.99 -32.05
N LYS A 6 7.11 -8.14 -32.50
CA LYS A 6 8.24 -8.54 -31.63
C LYS A 6 8.62 -7.45 -30.62
N GLY A 7 8.43 -6.17 -30.98
CA GLY A 7 8.62 -5.03 -30.07
C GLY A 7 7.58 -4.99 -28.95
N ASN A 8 6.31 -5.23 -29.30
CA ASN A 8 5.19 -5.26 -28.37
C ASN A 8 5.29 -6.41 -27.35
N GLU A 9 5.74 -7.59 -27.78
CA GLU A 9 6.03 -8.73 -26.89
C GLU A 9 7.14 -8.41 -25.87
N GLN A 10 8.23 -7.77 -26.31
CA GLN A 10 9.32 -7.36 -25.43
C GLN A 10 8.89 -6.30 -24.41
N LEU A 11 8.08 -5.33 -24.82
CA LEU A 11 7.54 -4.32 -23.92
C LEU A 11 6.60 -4.93 -22.88
N THR A 12 5.73 -5.86 -23.31
CA THR A 12 4.83 -6.60 -22.41
C THR A 12 5.60 -7.36 -21.34
N SER A 13 6.69 -8.05 -21.72
CA SER A 13 7.56 -8.74 -20.77
C SER A 13 8.19 -7.78 -19.76
N LEU A 14 8.66 -6.61 -20.21
CA LEU A 14 9.24 -5.60 -19.31
C LEU A 14 8.20 -5.03 -18.33
N LEU A 15 6.97 -4.77 -18.80
CA LEU A 15 5.86 -4.33 -17.94
C LEU A 15 5.54 -5.38 -16.88
N ASN A 16 5.51 -6.66 -17.24
CA ASN A 16 5.29 -7.77 -16.29
C ASN A 16 6.43 -7.87 -15.26
N ASP A 17 7.69 -7.76 -15.70
CA ASP A 17 8.85 -7.77 -14.80
C ASP A 17 8.84 -6.58 -13.84
N TRP A 18 8.42 -5.42 -14.35
CA TRP A 18 8.26 -4.21 -13.55
C TRP A 18 7.20 -4.42 -12.49
N TYR A 19 6.04 -4.93 -12.86
CA TYR A 19 4.97 -5.20 -11.90
C TYR A 19 5.39 -6.25 -10.85
N ARG A 20 6.02 -7.37 -11.25
CA ARG A 20 6.56 -8.36 -10.31
C ARG A 20 7.53 -7.74 -9.30
N SER A 21 8.39 -6.81 -9.73
CA SER A 21 9.29 -6.09 -8.82
C SER A 21 8.56 -5.18 -7.83
N MET A 22 7.38 -4.64 -8.19
CA MET A 22 6.54 -3.90 -7.25
C MET A 22 5.86 -4.82 -6.23
N LEU A 23 5.41 -6.00 -6.67
CA LEU A 23 4.78 -6.99 -5.79
C LEU A 23 5.76 -7.51 -4.75
N SER A 24 7.01 -7.80 -5.14
CA SER A 24 8.08 -8.19 -4.22
C SER A 24 8.72 -7.04 -3.45
N GLN A 25 8.17 -5.81 -3.54
CA GLN A 25 8.66 -4.62 -2.84
C GLN A 25 10.11 -4.21 -3.18
N GLN A 26 10.63 -4.63 -4.34
CA GLN A 26 11.98 -4.27 -4.80
C GLN A 26 12.00 -2.87 -5.44
N VAL A 27 11.83 -1.82 -4.61
CA VAL A 27 11.67 -0.42 -5.06
C VAL A 27 12.79 0.05 -6.00
N VAL A 28 14.05 -0.25 -5.68
CA VAL A 28 15.20 0.13 -6.52
C VAL A 28 15.14 -0.55 -7.89
N LYS A 29 14.79 -1.84 -7.94
CA LYS A 29 14.63 -2.58 -9.20
C LYS A 29 13.47 -2.02 -10.02
N ALA A 30 12.33 -1.76 -9.37
CA ALA A 30 11.16 -1.17 -10.01
C ALA A 30 11.48 0.21 -10.61
N THR A 31 12.22 1.05 -9.88
CA THR A 31 12.66 2.39 -10.34
C THR A 31 13.55 2.28 -11.58
N ASN A 32 14.47 1.31 -11.60
CA ASN A 32 15.38 1.11 -12.74
C ASN A 32 14.65 0.55 -13.97
N LEU A 33 13.65 -0.32 -13.77
CA LEU A 33 12.81 -0.83 -14.86
C LEU A 33 11.93 0.28 -15.44
N LYS A 34 11.34 1.14 -14.61
CA LYS A 34 10.53 2.28 -15.05
C LYS A 34 11.27 3.13 -16.09
N LYS A 35 12.52 3.54 -15.80
CA LYS A 35 13.33 4.36 -16.74
C LYS A 35 13.43 3.75 -18.14
N LYS A 36 13.65 2.42 -18.22
CA LYS A 36 13.76 1.70 -19.50
C LYS A 36 12.41 1.58 -20.22
N ILE A 37 11.33 1.45 -19.47
CA ILE A 37 9.97 1.34 -19.99
C ILE A 37 9.50 2.70 -20.52
N ASP A 38 9.73 3.78 -19.79
CA ASP A 38 9.33 5.14 -20.16
C ASP A 38 9.92 5.54 -21.55
N GLU A 39 11.18 5.21 -21.81
CA GLU A 39 11.83 5.43 -23.12
C GLU A 39 11.13 4.67 -24.26
N LYS A 40 10.68 3.43 -24.00
CA LYS A 40 9.97 2.59 -24.98
C LYS A 40 8.53 3.07 -25.19
N ILE A 41 7.86 3.46 -24.12
CA ILE A 41 6.48 3.98 -24.16
C ILE A 41 6.41 5.31 -24.89
N THR A 42 7.39 6.19 -24.70
CA THR A 42 7.45 7.47 -25.42
C THR A 42 7.54 7.23 -26.93
N LYS A 43 8.40 6.31 -27.38
CA LYS A 43 8.50 5.92 -28.80
C LYS A 43 7.17 5.35 -29.31
N LEU A 44 6.57 4.42 -28.56
CA LEU A 44 5.28 3.84 -28.92
C LEU A 44 4.17 4.89 -29.03
N SER A 45 4.14 5.88 -28.13
CA SER A 45 3.12 6.94 -28.14
C SER A 45 3.23 7.87 -29.36
N ILE A 46 4.46 8.09 -29.87
CA ILE A 46 4.72 8.92 -31.05
C ILE A 46 4.43 8.15 -32.34
N GLU A 47 4.78 6.87 -32.36
CA GLU A 47 4.69 5.99 -33.54
C GLU A 47 3.36 5.23 -33.64
N SER A 48 2.50 5.35 -32.62
CA SER A 48 1.21 4.64 -32.53
C SER A 48 0.30 5.03 -33.69
N ASN A 49 -0.17 4.02 -34.44
CA ASN A 49 -1.18 4.20 -35.49
C ASN A 49 -2.62 4.04 -34.96
N GLN A 50 -2.84 4.26 -33.65
CA GLN A 50 -4.11 3.99 -32.96
C GLN A 50 -4.58 2.53 -33.06
N GLU A 51 -3.65 1.59 -33.23
CA GLU A 51 -3.99 0.17 -33.18
C GLU A 51 -4.45 -0.22 -31.76
N ARG A 52 -5.47 -1.06 -31.66
CA ARG A 52 -6.04 -1.50 -30.38
C ARG A 52 -4.98 -2.16 -29.46
N GLN A 53 -3.98 -2.82 -30.03
CA GLN A 53 -2.89 -3.43 -29.25
C GLN A 53 -2.01 -2.37 -28.58
N ASP A 54 -1.69 -1.29 -29.29
CA ASP A 54 -0.91 -0.18 -28.73
C ASP A 54 -1.70 0.54 -27.63
N GLN A 55 -3.01 0.72 -27.81
CA GLN A 55 -3.89 1.28 -26.78
C GLN A 55 -3.94 0.40 -25.51
N ASN A 56 -4.04 -0.93 -25.66
CA ASN A 56 -4.00 -1.85 -24.53
C ASN A 56 -2.65 -1.79 -23.77
N LEU A 57 -1.54 -1.64 -24.49
CA LEU A 57 -0.20 -1.51 -23.88
C LEU A 57 -0.03 -0.19 -23.14
N LEU A 58 -0.51 0.92 -23.71
CA LEU A 58 -0.49 2.24 -23.08
C LEU A 58 -1.36 2.27 -21.83
N LEU A 59 -2.54 1.63 -21.87
CA LEU A 59 -3.38 1.46 -20.70
C LEU A 59 -2.69 0.59 -19.63
N TYR A 60 -2.08 -0.53 -20.02
CA TYR A 60 -1.37 -1.39 -19.06
C TYR A 60 -0.24 -0.62 -18.38
N TYR A 61 0.55 0.12 -19.14
CA TYR A 61 1.56 1.01 -18.59
C TYR A 61 0.97 2.04 -17.62
N SER A 62 -0.11 2.71 -17.98
CA SER A 62 -0.76 3.73 -17.13
C SER A 62 -1.25 3.13 -15.80
N LEU A 63 -1.84 1.94 -15.84
CA LEU A 63 -2.24 1.17 -14.66
C LEU A 63 -1.04 0.85 -13.76
N LEU A 64 0.07 0.37 -14.35
CA LEU A 64 1.29 0.07 -13.60
C LEU A 64 2.00 1.32 -13.06
N GLU A 65 1.92 2.44 -13.76
CA GLU A 65 2.43 3.72 -13.28
C GLU A 65 1.69 4.17 -12.03
N PHE A 66 0.35 4.12 -12.02
CA PHE A 66 -0.41 4.36 -10.80
C PHE A 66 0.02 3.41 -9.67
N ARG A 67 0.17 2.12 -9.96
CA ARG A 67 0.61 1.13 -8.96
C ARG A 67 2.03 1.38 -8.45
N TYR A 68 2.91 1.94 -9.26
CA TYR A 68 4.25 2.36 -8.89
C TYR A 68 4.22 3.61 -7.99
N THR A 69 3.33 4.58 -8.27
CA THR A 69 3.09 5.71 -7.38
C THR A 69 2.58 5.24 -6.02
N VAL A 70 1.67 4.25 -5.97
CA VAL A 70 1.23 3.61 -4.71
C VAL A 70 2.40 3.01 -3.92
N LEU A 71 3.42 2.49 -4.60
CA LEU A 71 4.60 1.92 -3.95
C LEU A 71 5.56 2.99 -3.40
N THR A 72 5.70 4.12 -4.10
CA THR A 72 6.80 5.07 -3.88
C THR A 72 6.38 6.40 -3.27
N ASP A 73 5.14 6.83 -3.50
CA ASP A 73 4.57 8.09 -3.01
C ASP A 73 3.07 7.93 -2.70
N SER A 74 2.76 7.07 -1.73
CA SER A 74 1.38 6.78 -1.35
C SER A 74 0.64 7.98 -0.73
N LEU A 75 1.36 8.93 -0.14
CA LEU A 75 0.79 10.18 0.40
C LEU A 75 0.43 11.19 -0.70
N GLY A 76 1.04 11.06 -1.88
CA GLY A 76 0.76 11.90 -3.05
C GLY A 76 -0.50 11.48 -3.83
N ILE A 77 -1.18 10.39 -3.44
CA ILE A 77 -2.39 9.94 -4.11
C ILE A 77 -3.56 10.89 -3.80
N GLN A 78 -4.13 11.45 -4.85
CA GLN A 78 -5.21 12.43 -4.83
C GLN A 78 -6.41 11.95 -5.65
N GLN A 79 -7.51 12.70 -5.59
CA GLN A 79 -8.73 12.41 -6.33
C GLN A 79 -8.49 12.16 -7.83
N ASN A 80 -7.62 12.97 -8.43
CA ASN A 80 -7.31 12.96 -9.86
C ASN A 80 -6.20 11.97 -10.26
N SER A 81 -5.59 11.24 -9.31
CA SER A 81 -4.47 10.33 -9.59
C SER A 81 -4.82 9.13 -10.47
N PHE A 82 -6.10 8.93 -10.77
CA PHE A 82 -6.59 7.86 -11.65
C PHE A 82 -7.30 8.38 -12.91
N ASP A 83 -7.45 9.70 -13.08
CA ASP A 83 -8.27 10.30 -14.14
C ASP A 83 -7.77 9.91 -15.54
N ALA A 84 -6.44 9.95 -15.75
CA ALA A 84 -5.83 9.57 -17.03
C ALA A 84 -6.10 8.11 -17.43
N ILE A 85 -6.41 7.24 -16.46
CA ILE A 85 -6.78 5.84 -16.71
C ILE A 85 -8.29 5.73 -16.98
N SER A 86 -9.10 6.54 -16.29
CA SER A 86 -10.56 6.60 -16.47
C SER A 86 -10.99 7.18 -17.82
N ASP A 87 -10.11 7.90 -18.52
CA ASP A 87 -10.35 8.39 -19.89
C ASP A 87 -10.32 7.28 -20.96
N TYR A 88 -9.79 6.09 -20.63
CA TYR A 88 -9.82 4.93 -21.53
C TYR A 88 -11.17 4.23 -21.49
N ASP A 89 -11.62 3.72 -22.65
CA ASP A 89 -12.75 2.78 -22.71
C ASP A 89 -12.47 1.55 -21.85
N MET A 90 -13.52 1.03 -21.20
CA MET A 90 -13.41 -0.17 -20.37
C MET A 90 -12.78 -1.34 -21.15
N PRO A 91 -11.69 -1.95 -20.64
CA PRO A 91 -11.01 -3.01 -21.37
C PRO A 91 -11.90 -4.22 -21.58
N THR A 92 -11.91 -4.73 -22.80
CA THR A 92 -12.53 -6.02 -23.12
C THR A 92 -11.67 -7.21 -22.68
N ASP A 93 -10.36 -6.99 -22.51
CA ASP A 93 -9.42 -7.99 -22.03
C ASP A 93 -9.62 -8.24 -20.52
N HIS A 94 -9.68 -9.52 -20.13
CA HIS A 94 -9.99 -9.89 -18.74
C HIS A 94 -8.88 -9.47 -17.77
N PHE A 95 -7.61 -9.50 -18.18
CA PHE A 95 -6.49 -9.11 -17.32
C PHE A 95 -6.46 -7.60 -17.10
N LEU A 96 -6.59 -6.81 -18.16
CA LEU A 96 -6.63 -5.35 -18.04
C LEU A 96 -7.87 -4.87 -17.28
N ARG A 97 -9.01 -5.54 -17.47
CA ARG A 97 -10.23 -5.23 -16.72
C ARG A 97 -10.10 -5.56 -15.23
N PHE A 98 -9.42 -6.67 -14.89
CA PHE A 98 -9.06 -6.98 -13.51
C PHE A 98 -8.20 -5.86 -12.91
N TYR A 99 -7.09 -5.50 -13.57
CA TYR A 99 -6.21 -4.44 -13.06
C TYR A 99 -6.89 -3.09 -12.96
N TYR A 100 -7.76 -2.74 -13.91
CA TYR A 100 -8.55 -1.52 -13.85
C TYR A 100 -9.38 -1.46 -12.56
N HIS A 101 -10.24 -2.48 -12.32
CA HIS A 101 -11.07 -2.49 -11.13
C HIS A 101 -10.23 -2.61 -9.85
N PHE A 102 -9.18 -3.43 -9.86
CA PHE A 102 -8.33 -3.61 -8.69
C PHE A 102 -7.58 -2.32 -8.31
N PHE A 103 -6.98 -1.63 -9.28
CA PHE A 103 -6.24 -0.40 -8.99
C PHE A 103 -7.18 0.77 -8.72
N LYS A 104 -8.37 0.78 -9.31
CA LYS A 104 -9.42 1.75 -8.96
C LYS A 104 -9.90 1.55 -7.51
N SER A 105 -10.03 0.31 -7.03
CA SER A 105 -10.38 0.09 -5.61
C SER A 105 -9.27 0.53 -4.65
N ILE A 106 -8.00 0.36 -5.04
CA ILE A 106 -6.85 0.90 -4.29
C ILE A 106 -6.92 2.44 -4.27
N HIS A 107 -7.12 3.08 -5.42
CA HIS A 107 -7.29 4.54 -5.51
C HIS A 107 -8.40 5.04 -4.59
N SER A 108 -9.62 4.50 -4.74
CA SER A 108 -10.77 4.86 -3.92
C SER A 108 -10.53 4.61 -2.42
N THR A 109 -9.72 3.61 -2.05
CA THR A 109 -9.31 3.39 -0.65
C THR A 109 -8.42 4.53 -0.13
N PHE A 110 -7.47 5.02 -0.92
CA PHE A 110 -6.56 6.11 -0.51
C PHE A 110 -7.27 7.44 -0.34
N ILE A 111 -8.27 7.73 -1.18
CA ILE A 111 -9.08 8.95 -1.11
C ILE A 111 -10.30 8.81 -0.17
N SER A 112 -10.37 7.73 0.61
CA SER A 112 -11.47 7.43 1.55
C SER A 112 -12.86 7.32 0.91
N SER A 113 -12.94 7.04 -0.41
CA SER A 113 -14.17 6.72 -1.14
C SER A 113 -14.52 5.24 -0.92
N PHE A 114 -14.89 4.87 0.31
CA PHE A 114 -14.98 3.46 0.71
C PHE A 114 -16.09 2.67 -0.01
N THR A 115 -17.22 3.30 -0.35
CA THR A 115 -18.31 2.66 -1.10
C THR A 115 -17.84 2.27 -2.51
N GLU A 116 -17.20 3.20 -3.22
CA GLU A 116 -16.64 2.96 -4.55
C GLU A 116 -15.52 1.91 -4.51
N ALA A 117 -14.67 1.97 -3.49
CA ALA A 117 -13.62 0.98 -3.27
C ALA A 117 -14.21 -0.43 -3.12
N GLU A 118 -15.25 -0.60 -2.31
CA GLU A 118 -15.91 -1.89 -2.10
C GLU A 118 -16.53 -2.44 -3.39
N GLU A 119 -17.22 -1.60 -4.16
CA GLU A 119 -17.80 -1.99 -5.46
C GLU A 119 -16.73 -2.51 -6.42
N HIS A 120 -15.61 -1.78 -6.54
CA HIS A 120 -14.51 -2.17 -7.40
C HIS A 120 -13.76 -3.41 -6.90
N TYR A 121 -13.58 -3.59 -5.58
CA TYR A 121 -13.05 -4.85 -5.04
C TYR A 121 -13.94 -6.03 -5.40
N LYS A 122 -15.28 -5.92 -5.26
CA LYS A 122 -16.23 -6.98 -5.64
C LYS A 122 -16.16 -7.31 -7.13
N LEU A 123 -16.00 -6.30 -7.99
CA LEU A 123 -15.85 -6.51 -9.44
C LEU A 123 -14.52 -7.20 -9.77
N ALA A 124 -13.42 -6.75 -9.17
CA ALA A 124 -12.10 -7.34 -9.36
C ALA A 124 -12.05 -8.79 -8.86
N GLU A 125 -12.64 -9.09 -7.70
CA GLU A 125 -12.68 -10.46 -7.14
C GLU A 125 -13.41 -11.45 -8.05
N LYS A 126 -14.52 -11.04 -8.67
CA LYS A 126 -15.24 -11.88 -9.64
C LYS A 126 -14.37 -12.25 -10.84
N ILE A 127 -13.48 -11.36 -11.27
CA ILE A 127 -12.59 -11.57 -12.41
C ILE A 127 -11.34 -12.36 -11.99
N LEU A 128 -10.89 -12.18 -10.74
CA LEU A 128 -9.68 -12.80 -10.17
C LEU A 128 -9.63 -14.32 -10.37
N VAL A 129 -10.78 -15.00 -10.33
CA VAL A 129 -10.90 -16.45 -10.57
C VAL A 129 -10.32 -16.89 -11.93
N ASN A 130 -10.24 -15.98 -12.90
CA ASN A 130 -9.70 -16.24 -14.23
C ASN A 130 -8.20 -15.89 -14.35
N ILE A 131 -7.59 -15.31 -13.31
CA ILE A 131 -6.17 -14.97 -13.28
C ILE A 131 -5.42 -16.22 -12.79
N PRO A 132 -4.44 -16.77 -13.52
CA PRO A 132 -3.76 -17.99 -13.09
C PRO A 132 -2.64 -17.77 -12.07
N ASP A 133 -2.08 -16.55 -11.98
CA ASP A 133 -0.94 -16.27 -11.09
C ASP A 133 -1.41 -16.16 -9.63
N GLU A 134 -0.95 -17.07 -8.78
CA GLU A 134 -1.28 -17.05 -7.34
C GLU A 134 -0.74 -15.80 -6.63
N ILE A 135 0.34 -15.19 -7.13
CA ILE A 135 0.90 -13.97 -6.56
C ILE A 135 -0.07 -12.79 -6.73
N GLU A 136 -0.80 -12.72 -7.84
CA GLU A 136 -1.85 -11.71 -8.03
C GLU A 136 -2.98 -11.87 -7.02
N HIS A 137 -3.37 -13.12 -6.73
CA HIS A 137 -4.35 -13.40 -5.68
C HIS A 137 -3.85 -12.95 -4.32
N ALA A 138 -2.58 -13.24 -4.01
CA ALA A 138 -1.98 -12.83 -2.75
C ALA A 138 -1.95 -11.30 -2.59
N GLU A 139 -1.60 -10.55 -3.64
CA GLU A 139 -1.64 -9.09 -3.63
C GLU A 139 -3.08 -8.57 -3.49
N PHE A 140 -4.04 -9.14 -4.24
CA PHE A 140 -5.44 -8.79 -4.13
C PHE A 140 -5.96 -8.98 -2.69
N TYR A 141 -5.71 -10.16 -2.11
CA TYR A 141 -6.10 -10.49 -0.74
C TYR A 141 -5.45 -9.57 0.29
N TYR A 142 -4.19 -9.18 0.12
CA TYR A 142 -3.53 -8.23 1.00
C TYR A 142 -4.22 -6.85 0.96
N ARG A 143 -4.54 -6.36 -0.24
CA ARG A 143 -5.14 -5.03 -0.43
C ARG A 143 -6.59 -4.98 0.08
N ILE A 144 -7.41 -5.99 -0.22
CA ILE A 144 -8.77 -6.05 0.31
C ILE A 144 -8.78 -6.26 1.83
N ALA A 145 -7.82 -7.00 2.39
CA ALA A 145 -7.66 -7.11 3.85
C ALA A 145 -7.34 -5.75 4.49
N THR A 146 -6.46 -4.97 3.86
CA THR A 146 -6.13 -3.61 4.31
C THR A 146 -7.35 -2.69 4.25
N PHE A 147 -8.15 -2.78 3.18
CA PHE A 147 -9.42 -2.07 3.07
C PHE A 147 -10.40 -2.44 4.19
N TYR A 148 -10.55 -3.74 4.49
CA TYR A 148 -11.42 -4.19 5.60
C TYR A 148 -10.90 -3.75 6.96
N HIS A 149 -9.59 -3.66 7.15
CA HIS A 149 -9.00 -3.10 8.37
C HIS A 149 -9.35 -1.61 8.52
N HIS A 150 -9.24 -0.81 7.45
CA HIS A 150 -9.61 0.62 7.47
C HIS A 150 -11.11 0.85 7.68
N THR A 151 -11.95 -0.07 7.23
CA THR A 151 -13.42 0.00 7.39
C THR A 151 -13.93 -0.76 8.61
N TYR A 152 -13.03 -1.13 9.54
CA TYR A 152 -13.34 -1.77 10.82
C TYR A 152 -13.98 -3.17 10.73
N ASN A 153 -13.92 -3.82 9.57
CA ASN A 153 -14.36 -5.20 9.39
C ASN A 153 -13.21 -6.19 9.68
N MET A 154 -12.88 -6.34 10.97
CA MET A 154 -11.69 -7.08 11.39
C MET A 154 -11.73 -8.57 11.07
N LEU A 155 -12.91 -9.21 11.11
CA LEU A 155 -13.03 -10.64 10.76
C LEU A 155 -12.68 -10.88 9.29
N ALA A 156 -13.22 -10.07 8.38
CA ALA A 156 -12.89 -10.14 6.96
C ALA A 156 -11.41 -9.78 6.72
N ALA A 157 -10.89 -8.76 7.40
CA ALA A 157 -9.49 -8.38 7.30
C ALA A 157 -8.56 -9.54 7.70
N ILE A 158 -8.85 -10.24 8.80
CA ILE A 158 -8.09 -11.41 9.26
C ILE A 158 -8.19 -12.55 8.26
N GLU A 159 -9.38 -12.85 7.73
CA GLU A 159 -9.58 -13.91 6.75
C GLU A 159 -8.72 -13.67 5.49
N TYR A 160 -8.83 -12.50 4.88
CA TYR A 160 -8.08 -12.17 3.66
C TYR A 160 -6.58 -12.01 3.92
N ALA A 161 -6.16 -11.45 5.05
CA ALA A 161 -4.75 -11.36 5.40
C ALA A 161 -4.13 -12.75 5.55
N ASN A 162 -4.87 -13.73 6.10
CA ASN A 162 -4.42 -15.12 6.18
C ASN A 162 -4.33 -15.78 4.80
N LYS A 163 -5.31 -15.57 3.91
CA LYS A 163 -5.24 -16.06 2.52
C LYS A 163 -4.01 -15.52 1.80
N SER A 164 -3.77 -14.21 1.89
CA SER A 164 -2.60 -13.56 1.32
C SER A 164 -1.29 -14.12 1.87
N ARG A 165 -1.17 -14.17 3.21
CA ARG A 165 0.01 -14.69 3.89
C ARG A 165 0.35 -16.12 3.47
N ALA A 166 -0.66 -16.98 3.42
CA ALA A 166 -0.50 -18.40 3.09
C ALA A 166 0.04 -18.62 1.67
N ILE A 167 -0.21 -17.69 0.75
CA ILE A 167 0.36 -17.72 -0.60
C ILE A 167 1.77 -17.14 -0.58
N PHE A 168 1.94 -15.88 -0.14
CA PHE A 168 3.26 -15.21 -0.17
C PHE A 168 4.35 -16.01 0.56
N SER A 169 4.03 -16.66 1.69
CA SER A 169 5.01 -17.43 2.45
C SER A 169 5.56 -18.67 1.72
N LYS A 170 4.96 -19.09 0.60
CA LYS A 170 5.43 -20.22 -0.21
C LYS A 170 6.49 -19.83 -1.23
N TYR A 171 6.63 -18.54 -1.54
CA TYR A 171 7.44 -18.05 -2.65
C TYR A 171 8.62 -17.22 -2.14
N GLU A 172 9.83 -17.60 -2.55
CA GLU A 172 11.05 -16.84 -2.26
C GLU A 172 10.99 -15.44 -2.90
N GLY A 173 11.47 -14.43 -2.17
CA GLY A 173 11.47 -13.04 -2.61
C GLY A 173 10.19 -12.26 -2.25
N TYR A 174 9.25 -12.86 -1.51
CA TYR A 174 8.04 -12.21 -1.00
C TYR A 174 8.02 -12.09 0.53
N GLU A 175 9.18 -12.19 1.18
CA GLU A 175 9.34 -12.13 2.64
C GLU A 175 8.80 -10.81 3.21
N VAL A 176 9.03 -9.68 2.51
CA VAL A 176 8.48 -8.38 2.90
C VAL A 176 6.95 -8.39 2.88
N LYS A 177 6.34 -9.01 1.88
CA LYS A 177 4.87 -9.14 1.80
C LYS A 177 4.31 -10.04 2.88
N THR A 178 4.98 -11.16 3.17
CA THR A 178 4.62 -12.02 4.31
C THR A 178 4.71 -11.26 5.63
N ALA A 179 5.75 -10.45 5.83
CA ALA A 179 5.88 -9.60 7.02
C ALA A 179 4.78 -8.55 7.10
N PHE A 180 4.40 -7.92 5.99
CA PHE A 180 3.29 -6.98 5.95
C PHE A 180 1.94 -7.64 6.27
N CYS A 181 1.71 -8.88 5.83
CA CYS A 181 0.51 -9.63 6.23
C CYS A 181 0.49 -9.90 7.74
N ASN A 182 1.64 -10.29 8.32
CA ASN A 182 1.77 -10.46 9.77
C ASN A 182 1.54 -9.13 10.51
N SER A 183 2.09 -8.02 10.03
CA SER A 183 1.86 -6.69 10.62
C SER A 183 0.38 -6.28 10.57
N LEU A 184 -0.32 -6.60 9.47
CA LEU A 184 -1.76 -6.34 9.32
C LEU A 184 -2.58 -7.20 10.30
N LEU A 185 -2.26 -8.49 10.44
CA LEU A 185 -2.88 -9.38 11.42
C LEU A 185 -2.64 -8.86 12.85
N GLY A 186 -1.42 -8.42 13.16
CA GLY A 186 -1.09 -7.76 14.42
C GLY A 186 -1.96 -6.52 14.66
N GLY A 187 -2.12 -5.67 13.64
CA GLY A 187 -3.03 -4.52 13.68
C GLY A 187 -4.48 -4.89 13.97
N CYS A 188 -5.00 -5.94 13.34
CA CYS A 188 -6.34 -6.45 13.64
C CYS A 188 -6.46 -6.96 15.09
N CYS A 189 -5.45 -7.68 15.59
CA CYS A 189 -5.41 -8.17 16.98
C CYS A 189 -5.34 -7.01 17.98
N ILE A 190 -4.61 -5.92 17.71
CA ILE A 190 -4.61 -4.71 18.56
C ILE A 190 -6.03 -4.17 18.68
N TYR A 191 -6.72 -3.99 17.55
CA TYR A 191 -8.09 -3.49 17.55
C TYR A 191 -9.05 -4.38 18.36
N LEU A 192 -8.89 -5.70 18.24
CA LEU A 192 -9.66 -6.70 18.98
C LEU A 192 -9.18 -6.89 20.43
N LYS A 193 -8.21 -6.10 20.91
CA LYS A 193 -7.62 -6.18 22.26
C LYS A 193 -6.95 -7.53 22.57
N GLN A 194 -6.56 -8.27 21.53
CA GLN A 194 -5.81 -9.53 21.61
C GLN A 194 -4.31 -9.24 21.59
N TYR A 195 -3.83 -8.60 22.66
CA TYR A 195 -2.51 -8.01 22.70
C TYR A 195 -1.36 -9.01 22.58
N GLU A 196 -1.46 -10.17 23.23
CA GLU A 196 -0.44 -11.22 23.16
C GLU A 196 -0.27 -11.72 21.72
N GLN A 197 -1.39 -12.03 21.04
CA GLN A 197 -1.38 -12.45 19.63
C GLN A 197 -0.88 -11.34 18.70
N ALA A 198 -1.22 -10.08 19.00
CA ALA A 198 -0.71 -8.94 18.25
C ALA A 198 0.82 -8.86 18.34
N GLU A 199 1.38 -9.04 19.54
CA GLU A 199 2.82 -9.02 19.76
C GLU A 199 3.52 -10.17 19.04
N GLU A 200 2.97 -11.39 19.08
CA GLU A 200 3.50 -12.54 18.33
C GLU A 200 3.57 -12.25 16.82
N TYR A 201 2.49 -11.77 16.21
CA TYR A 201 2.49 -11.45 14.78
C TYR A 201 3.47 -10.34 14.43
N LEU A 202 3.56 -9.29 15.25
CA LEU A 202 4.48 -8.19 15.02
C LEU A 202 5.94 -8.62 15.20
N HIS A 203 6.22 -9.52 16.15
CA HIS A 203 7.54 -10.09 16.31
C HIS A 203 7.94 -10.94 15.10
N CYS A 204 7.06 -11.81 14.62
CA CYS A 204 7.31 -12.58 13.39
C CYS A 204 7.55 -11.67 12.17
N ALA A 205 6.79 -10.57 12.04
CA ALA A 205 7.02 -9.59 10.98
C ALA A 205 8.39 -8.91 11.10
N PHE A 206 8.77 -8.51 12.32
CA PHE A 206 10.04 -7.87 12.61
C PHE A 206 11.22 -8.79 12.31
N GLU A 207 11.22 -10.03 12.82
CA GLU A 207 12.30 -11.00 12.59
C GLU A 207 12.49 -11.30 11.10
N LEU A 208 11.39 -11.45 10.36
CA LEU A 208 11.43 -11.73 8.93
C LEU A 208 12.08 -10.58 8.15
N LEU A 209 11.72 -9.32 8.44
CA LEU A 209 12.31 -8.16 7.79
C LEU A 209 13.77 -7.95 8.23
N GLN A 210 14.08 -8.17 9.50
CA GLN A 210 15.44 -8.06 10.02
C GLN A 210 16.38 -9.07 9.36
N LYS A 211 15.95 -10.34 9.23
CA LYS A 211 16.72 -11.39 8.56
C LYS A 211 17.02 -11.05 7.10
N ASN A 212 16.08 -10.40 6.43
CA ASN A 212 16.21 -9.98 5.03
C ASN A 212 16.85 -8.59 4.85
N LYS A 213 17.25 -7.91 5.94
CA LYS A 213 17.90 -6.59 5.94
C LYS A 213 17.02 -5.48 5.32
N GLU A 214 15.72 -5.56 5.54
CA GLU A 214 14.72 -4.65 4.99
C GLU A 214 14.44 -3.49 5.97
N GLU A 215 15.41 -2.58 6.12
CA GLU A 215 15.41 -1.54 7.15
C GLU A 215 14.25 -0.54 7.04
N ASP A 216 13.90 -0.11 5.81
CA ASP A 216 12.78 0.80 5.58
C ASP A 216 11.45 0.13 5.92
N SER A 217 11.31 -1.14 5.55
CA SER A 217 10.12 -1.94 5.83
C SER A 217 9.90 -2.16 7.33
N LEU A 218 10.99 -2.26 8.12
CA LEU A 218 10.91 -2.40 9.58
C LEU A 218 10.22 -1.22 10.25
N LEU A 219 10.29 -0.02 9.67
CA LEU A 219 9.65 1.18 10.24
C LEU A 219 8.12 1.06 10.27
N TYR A 220 7.52 0.39 9.28
CA TYR A 220 6.06 0.13 9.28
C TYR A 220 5.65 -0.83 10.39
N VAL A 221 6.45 -1.88 10.65
CA VAL A 221 6.20 -2.81 11.77
C VAL A 221 6.39 -2.08 13.11
N LYS A 222 7.44 -1.27 13.25
CA LYS A 222 7.68 -0.45 14.46
C LYS A 222 6.54 0.54 14.71
N SER A 223 5.95 1.13 13.66
CA SER A 223 4.76 1.98 13.81
C SER A 223 3.60 1.19 14.42
N THR A 224 3.41 -0.05 14.00
CA THR A 224 2.35 -0.92 14.53
C THR A 224 2.65 -1.39 15.96
N MET A 225 3.92 -1.69 16.30
CA MET A 225 4.34 -1.95 17.69
C MET A 225 4.14 -0.72 18.59
N GLY A 226 4.43 0.47 18.07
CA GLY A 226 4.14 1.73 18.74
C GLY A 226 2.64 1.90 19.04
N TRP A 227 1.79 1.51 18.10
CA TRP A 227 0.34 1.46 18.31
C TRP A 227 -0.06 0.43 19.39
N LEU A 228 0.48 -0.79 19.34
CA LEU A 228 0.23 -1.84 20.33
C LEU A 228 0.49 -1.33 21.76
N TYR A 229 1.69 -0.81 22.01
CA TYR A 229 2.08 -0.35 23.34
C TYR A 229 1.31 0.92 23.76
N SER A 230 0.98 1.80 22.81
CA SER A 230 0.12 2.97 23.08
C SER A 230 -1.28 2.57 23.55
N ASP A 231 -1.84 1.52 22.94
CA ASP A 231 -3.17 0.99 23.25
C ASP A 231 -3.21 0.26 24.60
N GLN A 232 -2.08 -0.35 25.01
CA GLN A 232 -1.87 -0.92 26.33
C GLN A 232 -1.50 0.11 27.42
N SER A 233 -1.46 1.41 27.10
CA SER A 233 -1.01 2.47 28.01
C SER A 233 0.46 2.34 28.48
N MET A 234 1.30 1.66 27.71
CA MET A 234 2.75 1.57 27.92
C MET A 234 3.47 2.71 27.19
N SER A 235 3.23 3.96 27.63
CA SER A 235 3.64 5.17 26.90
C SER A 235 5.14 5.25 26.60
N THR A 236 6.01 4.85 27.52
CA THR A 236 7.47 4.89 27.31
C THR A 236 7.94 3.93 26.22
N LEU A 237 7.39 2.70 26.18
CA LEU A 237 7.68 1.72 25.13
C LEU A 237 7.12 2.18 23.79
N ALA A 238 5.89 2.70 23.77
CA ALA A 238 5.28 3.26 22.58
C ALA A 238 6.13 4.40 21.98
N ILE A 239 6.54 5.38 22.79
CA ILE A 239 7.40 6.49 22.35
C ILE A 239 8.73 5.99 21.80
N ARG A 240 9.35 4.97 22.41
CA ARG A 240 10.61 4.38 21.92
C ARG A 240 10.47 3.86 20.49
N HIS A 241 9.39 3.15 20.17
CA HIS A 241 9.16 2.66 18.81
C HIS A 241 8.75 3.78 17.85
N LEU A 242 7.87 4.69 18.29
CA LEU A 242 7.32 5.75 17.44
C LEU A 242 8.33 6.83 17.08
N SER A 243 9.24 7.19 18.00
CA SER A 243 10.28 8.20 17.76
C SER A 243 11.19 7.81 16.61
N GLU A 244 11.65 6.55 16.56
CA GLU A 244 12.47 6.08 15.44
C GLU A 244 11.72 6.18 14.10
N VAL A 245 10.41 5.90 14.10
CA VAL A 245 9.57 6.03 12.90
C VAL A 245 9.44 7.49 12.48
N THR A 246 9.16 8.42 13.40
CA THR A 246 8.91 9.84 13.06
C THR A 246 10.19 10.62 12.75
N GLU A 247 11.35 10.13 13.20
CA GLU A 247 12.66 10.63 12.81
C GLU A 247 13.02 10.22 11.37
N LYS A 248 12.83 8.94 11.02
CA LYS A 248 13.19 8.41 9.69
C LYS A 248 12.12 8.65 8.62
N ILE A 249 10.84 8.62 8.98
CA ILE A 249 9.70 8.89 8.08
C ILE A 249 8.96 10.11 8.61
N PRO A 250 9.46 11.31 8.31
CA PRO A 250 8.97 12.51 8.95
C PRO A 250 7.54 12.92 8.58
N THR A 251 6.97 12.27 7.58
CA THR A 251 5.60 12.48 7.08
C THR A 251 4.60 11.48 7.63
N HIS A 252 5.01 10.52 8.47
CA HIS A 252 4.15 9.44 8.97
C HIS A 252 3.16 9.92 10.04
N PHE A 253 2.12 10.65 9.60
CA PHE A 253 1.18 11.36 10.46
C PHE A 253 0.48 10.49 11.53
N LYS A 254 0.19 9.20 11.24
CA LYS A 254 -0.39 8.28 12.24
C LYS A 254 0.55 8.01 13.41
N ALA A 255 1.85 7.88 13.13
CA ALA A 255 2.88 7.63 14.15
C ALA A 255 3.16 8.92 14.95
N ILE A 256 3.18 10.06 14.26
CA ILE A 256 3.26 11.39 14.89
C ILE A 256 2.09 11.60 15.85
N PHE A 257 0.86 11.26 15.44
CA PHE A 257 -0.32 11.37 16.27
C PHE A 257 -0.21 10.51 17.53
N LEU A 258 0.15 9.23 17.39
CA LEU A 258 0.33 8.33 18.52
C LEU A 258 1.44 8.83 19.44
N GLN A 259 2.58 9.27 18.90
CA GLN A 259 3.70 9.77 19.69
C GLN A 259 3.30 11.02 20.48
N ALA A 260 2.60 11.97 19.84
CA ALA A 260 2.07 13.16 20.48
C ALA A 260 1.12 12.81 21.63
N LYS A 261 0.22 11.83 21.41
CA LYS A 261 -0.74 11.33 22.40
C LYS A 261 -0.02 10.74 23.62
N GLU A 262 1.03 9.95 23.40
CA GLU A 262 1.79 9.35 24.50
C GLU A 262 2.62 10.38 25.27
N HIS A 263 3.25 11.35 24.60
CA HIS A 263 3.91 12.47 25.29
C HIS A 263 2.93 13.30 26.13
N TYR A 264 1.70 13.51 25.62
CA TYR A 264 0.66 14.21 26.36
C TYR A 264 0.28 13.46 27.66
N LYS A 265 0.10 12.13 27.58
CA LYS A 265 -0.18 11.28 28.75
C LYS A 265 0.92 11.34 29.81
N LEU A 266 2.19 11.52 29.41
CA LEU A 266 3.32 11.68 30.32
C LEU A 266 3.50 13.10 30.87
N GLY A 267 2.66 14.07 30.47
CA GLY A 267 2.78 15.46 30.88
C GLY A 267 3.86 16.26 30.14
N GLU A 268 4.43 15.70 29.08
CA GLU A 268 5.50 16.29 28.28
C GLU A 268 4.94 17.26 27.21
N GLN A 269 4.27 18.30 27.67
CA GLN A 269 3.45 19.21 26.85
C GLN A 269 4.22 19.84 25.68
N SER A 270 5.48 20.23 25.88
CA SER A 270 6.29 20.85 24.82
C SER A 270 6.57 19.88 23.67
N ALA A 271 6.89 18.61 23.97
CA ALA A 271 7.14 17.58 22.96
C ALA A 271 5.85 17.23 22.21
N SER A 272 4.74 17.07 22.94
CA SER A 272 3.43 16.80 22.36
C SER A 272 2.99 17.93 21.41
N SER A 273 3.05 19.20 21.83
CA SER A 273 2.61 20.34 21.00
C SER A 273 3.38 20.44 19.68
N LYS A 274 4.70 20.20 19.69
CA LYS A 274 5.52 20.22 18.47
C LYS A 274 5.08 19.14 17.47
N LEU A 275 4.79 17.94 17.95
CA LEU A 275 4.31 16.84 17.12
C LEU A 275 2.89 17.11 16.60
N ILE A 276 2.01 17.69 17.42
CA ILE A 276 0.66 18.06 17.01
C ILE A 276 0.69 19.07 15.86
N ASP A 277 1.47 20.15 15.99
CA ASP A 277 1.52 21.20 14.97
C ASP A 277 2.08 20.66 13.65
N ARG A 278 3.13 19.83 13.72
CA ARG A 278 3.69 19.13 12.55
C ARG A 278 2.68 18.17 11.90
N GLY A 279 1.98 17.39 12.71
CA GLY A 279 0.95 16.47 12.25
C GLY A 279 -0.19 17.18 11.53
N LEU A 280 -0.69 18.29 12.10
CA LEU A 280 -1.70 19.15 11.48
C LEU A 280 -1.24 19.72 10.14
N GLN A 281 0.02 20.18 10.04
CA GLN A 281 0.57 20.68 8.78
C GLN A 281 0.55 19.60 7.69
N ILE A 282 0.99 18.38 8.02
CA ILE A 282 1.00 17.25 7.09
C ILE A 282 -0.42 16.90 6.66
N CYS A 283 -1.32 16.66 7.62
CA CYS A 283 -2.70 16.23 7.34
C CYS A 283 -3.48 17.25 6.50
N ARG A 284 -3.28 18.56 6.73
CA ARG A 284 -3.87 19.60 5.88
C ARG A 284 -3.30 19.60 4.47
N GLY A 285 -2.00 19.37 4.31
CA GLY A 285 -1.36 19.31 2.99
C GLY A 285 -1.88 18.15 2.13
N ILE A 286 -2.23 17.02 2.75
CA ILE A 286 -2.78 15.84 2.06
C ILE A 286 -4.31 15.74 2.15
N HIS A 287 -5.01 16.78 2.64
CA HIS A 287 -6.46 16.81 2.83
C HIS A 287 -7.03 15.63 3.64
N ASN A 288 -6.28 15.13 4.63
CA ASN A 288 -6.74 14.07 5.54
C ASN A 288 -7.56 14.69 6.67
N GLU A 289 -8.88 14.74 6.49
CA GLU A 289 -9.81 15.33 7.47
C GLU A 289 -9.86 14.55 8.79
N GLU A 290 -9.86 13.22 8.72
CA GLU A 290 -9.90 12.32 9.89
C GLU A 290 -8.79 12.65 10.90
N TYR A 291 -7.54 12.65 10.44
CA TYR A 291 -6.42 12.93 11.34
C TYR A 291 -6.28 14.40 11.69
N THR A 292 -6.76 15.31 10.84
CA THR A 292 -6.86 16.73 11.21
C THR A 292 -7.78 16.89 12.44
N HIS A 293 -8.89 16.16 12.50
CA HIS A 293 -9.76 16.14 13.68
C HIS A 293 -9.08 15.47 14.88
N HIS A 294 -8.43 14.31 14.71
CA HIS A 294 -7.72 13.64 15.80
C HIS A 294 -6.66 14.55 16.46
N PHE A 295 -5.81 15.22 15.67
CA PHE A 295 -4.84 16.17 16.21
C PHE A 295 -5.49 17.39 16.87
N SER A 296 -6.59 17.89 16.30
CA SER A 296 -7.31 19.05 16.86
C SER A 296 -7.96 18.73 18.21
N ILE A 297 -8.40 17.49 18.42
CA ILE A 297 -8.91 17.02 19.71
C ILE A 297 -7.78 16.93 20.73
N LEU A 298 -6.62 16.37 20.35
CA LEU A 298 -5.47 16.24 21.25
C LEU A 298 -4.85 17.58 21.67
N LYS A 299 -5.04 18.63 20.86
CA LYS A 299 -4.56 20.00 21.16
C LYS A 299 -5.37 20.70 22.27
N ARG A 300 -6.59 20.23 22.56
CA ARG A 300 -7.49 20.84 23.56
C ARG A 300 -7.16 20.35 24.95
#